data_AF-A0A382PSM7-F1
#
_entry.id   AF-A0A382PSM7-F1
#
_cell.length_a   1.000
_cell.length_b   1.000
_cell.length_c   1.000
_cell.angle_alpha   90.00
_cell.angle_beta   90.00
_cell.angle_gamma   90.00
#
_symmetry.space_group_name_H-M   'P 1'
#
loop_
_entity.id
_entity.type
_entity.pdbx_description
1 polymer ?
#
loop_
_entity_poly.entity_id
_entity_poly.type
_entity_poly.pdbx_seq_one_letter_code
_entity_poly.pdbx_strand_id
1 'polypeptide(L)'
;NLVNKTNNKGMLVTLSFEKNGEKYHIERGRKPNLLKFSINNEDQEITDESQGDSRKTQQDINTLLGMSHDMFKHIVALNTYTEPFLAMKNNDQRAIIEQLLGITILSEKAEQLREQMRINRDQTTHENARLTAVQDSNEKIKENIERLQSRRKAWIAQNKETCVKLQKGIRELEQLDIDSELEDHEKLAEWTDLNKHHKNLTKELATVERALEQADKNVQKIGSDLDNLEHAKCYACGQELHDEKLEEMRNSIQVDYGDAHTYMIEISNKHEKVQKKLEDIGDLDIKPNTFYETAKEAYEHRGNVENLKKALTEKEEETDPYQEQIDDLKHTALQEVNWD
;
A
#
# COMPACT_ATOMS: atom_id res chain seq x y z
N ASN A 1 4.03 95.09 -17.06
CA ASN A 1 3.11 95.80 -17.98
C ASN A 1 3.00 95.09 -19.33
N LEU A 2 2.47 93.85 -19.39
CA LEU A 2 2.40 93.05 -20.64
C LEU A 2 0.96 92.73 -21.08
N VAL A 3 -0.06 93.29 -20.40
CA VAL A 3 -1.46 92.90 -20.61
C VAL A 3 -2.31 94.13 -20.87
N ASN A 4 -3.01 94.16 -22.00
CA ASN A 4 -3.95 95.22 -22.39
C ASN A 4 -5.17 95.25 -21.44
N LYS A 5 -5.26 96.29 -20.60
CA LYS A 5 -6.38 96.49 -19.65
C LYS A 5 -7.54 97.31 -20.22
N THR A 6 -7.43 97.80 -21.46
CA THR A 6 -8.34 98.82 -22.01
C THR A 6 -9.55 98.20 -22.72
N ASN A 7 -9.37 97.14 -23.53
CA ASN A 7 -10.46 96.55 -24.34
C ASN A 7 -11.15 95.33 -23.72
N ASN A 8 -10.63 94.76 -22.63
CA ASN A 8 -11.21 93.66 -21.82
C ASN A 8 -11.73 92.39 -22.57
N LYS A 9 -11.49 92.28 -23.89
CA LYS A 9 -11.86 91.18 -24.80
C LYS A 9 -10.75 91.00 -25.84
N GLY A 10 -10.60 89.77 -26.37
CA GLY A 10 -9.65 89.48 -27.45
C GLY A 10 -8.18 89.57 -27.03
N MET A 11 -7.88 89.23 -25.78
CA MET A 11 -6.52 89.27 -25.26
C MET A 11 -5.80 87.98 -25.64
N LEU A 12 -4.71 88.08 -26.39
CA LEU A 12 -3.83 86.98 -26.74
C LEU A 12 -2.39 87.39 -26.40
N VAL A 13 -1.69 86.53 -25.69
CA VAL A 13 -0.26 86.67 -25.42
C VAL A 13 0.45 85.46 -26.02
N THR A 14 1.39 85.73 -26.90
CA THR A 14 2.22 84.72 -27.55
C THR A 14 3.66 84.88 -27.10
N LEU A 15 4.28 83.78 -26.68
CA LEU A 15 5.66 83.71 -26.25
C LEU A 15 6.38 82.65 -27.09
N SER A 16 7.51 83.01 -27.68
CA SER A 16 8.40 82.06 -28.37
C SER A 16 9.78 82.15 -27.73
N PHE A 17 10.33 81.01 -27.32
CA PHE A 17 11.65 80.94 -26.71
C PHE A 17 12.37 79.66 -27.12
N GLU A 18 13.69 79.65 -26.95
CA GLU A 18 14.53 78.48 -27.23
C GLU A 18 15.12 77.98 -25.92
N LYS A 19 15.09 76.67 -25.70
CA LYS A 19 15.77 76.01 -24.57
C LYS A 19 16.46 74.76 -25.05
N ASN A 20 17.75 74.61 -24.73
CA ASN A 20 18.58 73.45 -25.08
C ASN A 20 18.56 73.09 -26.59
N GLY A 21 18.40 74.07 -27.48
CA GLY A 21 18.35 73.86 -28.94
C GLY A 21 16.95 73.51 -29.48
N GLU A 22 15.94 73.40 -28.62
CA GLU A 22 14.54 73.20 -29.01
C GLU A 22 13.76 74.51 -28.94
N LYS A 23 12.89 74.75 -29.93
CA LYS A 23 12.05 75.95 -30.03
C LYS A 23 10.69 75.69 -29.42
N TYR A 24 10.32 76.48 -28.43
CA TYR A 24 9.04 76.40 -27.74
C TYR A 24 8.18 77.60 -28.09
N HIS A 25 6.88 77.35 -28.27
CA HIS A 25 5.91 78.38 -28.60
C HIS A 25 4.64 78.19 -27.77
N ILE A 26 4.23 79.25 -27.07
CA ILE A 26 3.11 79.24 -26.13
C ILE A 26 2.16 80.39 -26.48
N GLU A 27 0.89 80.07 -26.71
CA GLU A 27 -0.17 81.07 -26.88
C GLU A 27 -1.17 80.96 -25.74
N ARG A 28 -1.42 82.07 -25.02
CA ARG A 28 -2.42 82.12 -23.95
C ARG A 28 -3.41 83.26 -24.19
N GLY A 29 -4.67 82.92 -24.36
CA GLY A 29 -5.78 83.83 -24.60
C GLY A 29 -6.68 84.03 -23.38
N ARG A 30 -7.26 85.23 -23.24
CA ARG A 30 -8.34 85.52 -22.28
C ARG A 30 -9.52 86.16 -23.02
N LYS A 31 -10.70 85.52 -22.91
CA LYS A 31 -11.95 85.89 -23.60
C LYS A 31 -11.73 86.07 -25.13
N PRO A 32 -11.53 84.98 -25.89
CA PRO A 32 -11.69 83.55 -25.54
C PRO A 32 -10.53 82.97 -24.72
N ASN A 33 -10.80 81.96 -23.87
CA ASN A 33 -9.74 81.22 -23.18
C ASN A 33 -9.07 80.29 -24.18
N LEU A 34 -7.79 80.50 -24.44
CA LEU A 34 -7.01 79.70 -25.38
C LEU A 34 -5.70 79.33 -24.69
N LEU A 35 -5.26 78.09 -24.83
CA LEU A 35 -3.90 77.69 -24.53
C LEU A 35 -3.42 76.79 -25.66
N LYS A 36 -2.39 77.23 -26.39
CA LYS A 36 -1.68 76.38 -27.36
C LYS A 36 -0.22 76.29 -26.96
N PHE A 37 0.34 75.10 -27.10
CA PHE A 37 1.73 74.81 -26.79
C PHE A 37 2.33 73.98 -27.93
N SER A 38 3.41 74.46 -28.53
CA SER A 38 4.10 73.77 -29.60
C SER A 38 5.61 73.70 -29.36
N ILE A 39 6.20 72.59 -29.78
CA ILE A 39 7.64 72.30 -29.67
C ILE A 39 8.15 72.04 -31.09
N ASN A 40 9.22 72.74 -31.51
CA ASN A 40 9.81 72.64 -32.85
C ASN A 40 8.81 72.78 -33.99
N ASN A 41 7.81 73.66 -33.83
CA ASN A 41 6.69 73.88 -34.75
C ASN A 41 5.73 72.70 -34.92
N GLU A 42 5.79 71.70 -34.04
CA GLU A 42 4.76 70.67 -33.90
C GLU A 42 3.85 71.04 -32.73
N ASP A 43 2.55 71.17 -33.04
CA ASP A 43 1.52 71.37 -32.02
C ASP A 43 1.45 70.11 -31.16
N GLN A 44 1.73 70.26 -29.86
CA GLN A 44 1.53 69.18 -28.92
C GLN A 44 0.03 69.09 -28.66
N GLU A 45 -0.59 67.97 -29.02
CA GLU A 45 -1.96 67.69 -28.61
C GLU A 45 -1.97 67.66 -27.08
N ILE A 46 -2.57 68.68 -26.47
CA ILE A 46 -2.94 68.63 -25.06
C ILE A 46 -4.09 67.62 -25.00
N THR A 47 -3.77 66.33 -24.89
CA THR A 47 -4.72 65.26 -24.63
C THR A 47 -5.25 65.42 -23.21
N ASP A 48 -6.10 66.41 -23.01
CA ASP A 48 -6.90 66.53 -21.82
C ASP A 48 -8.24 67.17 -22.22
N GLU A 49 -9.30 66.37 -22.21
CA GLU A 49 -10.70 66.79 -22.37
C GLU A 49 -11.13 67.81 -21.29
N SER A 50 -10.24 68.16 -20.37
CA SER A 50 -10.39 69.26 -19.43
C SER A 50 -9.82 70.57 -20.00
N GLN A 51 -10.61 71.28 -20.81
CA GLN A 51 -10.39 72.70 -21.19
C GLN A 51 -10.44 73.69 -20.00
N GLY A 52 -9.90 73.34 -18.83
CA GLY A 52 -10.06 74.12 -17.62
C GLY A 52 -9.00 73.95 -16.53
N ASP A 53 -8.23 72.85 -16.46
CA ASP A 53 -7.28 72.69 -15.35
C ASP A 53 -5.90 73.26 -15.67
N SER A 54 -5.82 74.59 -15.68
CA SER A 54 -4.60 75.38 -15.85
C SER A 54 -3.45 75.05 -14.89
N ARG A 55 -3.65 74.15 -13.91
CA ARG A 55 -2.66 73.77 -12.90
C ARG A 55 -1.64 72.75 -13.41
N LYS A 56 -2.06 71.69 -14.11
CA LYS A 56 -1.15 70.67 -14.63
C LYS A 56 -0.24 71.25 -15.72
N THR A 57 -0.80 71.94 -16.71
CA THR A 57 -0.01 72.59 -17.75
C THR A 57 0.92 73.68 -17.20
N GLN A 58 0.53 74.37 -16.12
CA GLN A 58 1.43 75.31 -15.45
C GLN A 58 2.57 74.59 -14.70
N GLN A 59 2.32 73.40 -14.13
CA GLN A 59 3.38 72.56 -13.55
C GLN A 59 4.34 72.05 -14.63
N ASP A 60 3.83 71.63 -15.79
CA ASP A 60 4.66 71.19 -16.91
C ASP A 60 5.51 72.34 -17.46
N ILE A 61 4.94 73.54 -17.62
CA ILE A 61 5.68 74.75 -18.03
C ILE A 61 6.72 75.14 -16.97
N ASN A 62 6.40 75.06 -15.68
CA ASN A 62 7.37 75.37 -14.61
C ASN A 62 8.52 74.35 -14.59
N THR A 63 8.22 73.07 -14.79
CA THR A 63 9.23 71.99 -14.91
C THR A 63 10.10 72.21 -16.14
N LEU A 64 9.47 72.54 -17.28
CA LEU A 64 10.15 72.86 -18.53
C LEU A 64 11.06 74.06 -18.39
N LEU A 65 10.61 75.15 -17.76
CA LEU A 65 11.45 76.35 -17.57
C LEU A 65 12.49 76.16 -16.46
N GLY A 66 12.33 75.14 -15.60
CA GLY A 66 13.20 74.89 -14.46
C GLY A 66 13.08 75.97 -13.38
N MET A 67 11.97 76.70 -13.36
CA MET A 67 11.75 77.79 -12.41
C MET A 67 10.29 77.93 -11.99
N SER A 68 10.09 78.29 -10.73
CA SER A 68 8.75 78.61 -10.22
C SER A 68 8.30 79.98 -10.72
N HIS A 69 6.98 80.20 -10.68
CA HIS A 69 6.37 81.48 -11.03
C HIS A 69 6.94 82.65 -10.19
N ASP A 70 7.16 82.42 -8.90
CA ASP A 70 7.70 83.45 -8.03
C ASP A 70 9.19 83.71 -8.33
N MET A 71 9.97 82.68 -8.60
CA MET A 71 11.35 82.86 -9.08
C MET A 71 11.39 83.65 -10.40
N PHE A 72 10.50 83.36 -11.35
CA PHE A 72 10.40 84.10 -12.61
C PHE A 72 10.07 85.59 -12.40
N LYS A 73 9.16 85.93 -11.49
CA LYS A 73 8.82 87.33 -11.15
C LYS A 73 10.01 88.10 -10.56
N HIS A 74 10.75 87.46 -9.66
CA HIS A 74 11.80 88.12 -8.88
C HIS A 74 13.17 88.12 -9.57
N ILE A 75 13.38 87.29 -10.60
CA ILE A 75 14.64 87.23 -11.35
C ILE A 75 14.50 87.79 -12.77
N VAL A 76 13.43 87.44 -13.50
CA VAL A 76 13.33 87.70 -14.95
C VAL A 76 12.40 88.87 -15.26
N ALA A 77 11.17 88.86 -14.74
CA ALA A 77 10.13 89.80 -15.18
C ALA A 77 10.18 91.17 -14.48
N LEU A 78 10.74 91.24 -13.26
CA LEU A 78 10.95 92.44 -12.42
C LEU A 78 9.88 93.53 -12.62
N ASN A 79 8.74 93.37 -11.96
CA ASN A 79 7.60 94.27 -12.09
C ASN A 79 7.58 95.32 -10.97
N THR A 80 7.02 96.51 -11.21
CA THR A 80 6.85 97.56 -10.19
C THR A 80 5.80 97.22 -9.14
N TYR A 81 5.01 96.17 -9.35
CA TYR A 81 3.98 95.68 -8.43
C TYR A 81 4.40 94.45 -7.61
N THR A 82 5.57 93.87 -7.89
CA THR A 82 6.09 92.73 -7.12
C THR A 82 6.94 93.26 -5.97
N GLU A 83 6.73 92.71 -4.77
CA GLU A 83 7.54 93.04 -3.61
C GLU A 83 9.03 92.77 -3.92
N PRO A 84 9.93 93.73 -3.71
CA PRO A 84 11.36 93.49 -3.92
C PRO A 84 11.84 92.32 -3.07
N PHE A 85 12.73 91.47 -3.60
CA PHE A 85 13.22 90.28 -2.90
C PHE A 85 13.65 90.57 -1.45
N LEU A 86 14.42 91.64 -1.22
CA LEU A 86 14.91 92.04 0.11
C LEU A 86 13.81 92.49 1.09
N ALA A 87 12.63 92.86 0.60
CA ALA A 87 11.50 93.25 1.41
C ALA A 87 10.58 92.07 1.76
N MET A 88 10.67 90.96 1.01
CA MET A 88 9.90 89.74 1.27
C MET A 88 10.21 89.15 2.65
N LYS A 89 9.30 88.33 3.17
CA LYS A 89 9.54 87.58 4.41
C LYS A 89 10.70 86.61 4.25
N ASN A 90 11.46 86.41 5.33
CA ASN A 90 12.63 85.51 5.36
C ASN A 90 12.34 84.09 4.84
N ASN A 91 11.14 83.55 5.10
CA ASN A 91 10.76 82.22 4.62
C ASN A 91 10.62 82.17 3.09
N ASP A 92 10.04 83.21 2.49
CA ASP A 92 9.82 83.27 1.05
C ASP A 92 11.14 83.55 0.31
N GLN A 93 12.01 84.40 0.89
CA GLN A 93 13.38 84.59 0.40
C GLN A 93 14.18 83.28 0.40
N ARG A 94 14.09 82.53 1.51
CA ARG A 94 14.76 81.24 1.67
C ARG A 94 14.26 80.21 0.64
N ALA A 95 12.95 80.14 0.39
CA ALA A 95 12.39 79.24 -0.62
C ALA A 95 12.92 79.54 -2.03
N ILE A 96 13.03 80.83 -2.41
CA ILE A 96 13.61 81.24 -3.69
C ILE A 96 15.10 80.86 -3.77
N ILE A 97 15.87 81.08 -2.69
CA ILE A 97 17.30 80.71 -2.63
C ILE A 97 17.49 79.19 -2.69
N GLU A 98 16.71 78.41 -1.94
CA GLU A 98 16.80 76.94 -1.92
C GLU A 98 16.48 76.34 -3.29
N GLN A 99 15.51 76.92 -4.01
CA GLN A 99 15.19 76.53 -5.38
C GLN A 99 16.31 76.90 -6.36
N LEU A 100 16.88 78.11 -6.25
CA LEU A 100 18.02 78.57 -7.06
C LEU A 100 19.26 77.68 -6.89
N LEU A 101 19.53 77.26 -5.66
CA LEU A 101 20.65 76.39 -5.31
C LEU A 101 20.37 74.90 -5.61
N GLY A 102 19.15 74.55 -6.06
CA GLY A 102 18.77 73.17 -6.36
C GLY A 102 18.71 72.26 -5.12
N ILE A 103 18.65 72.82 -3.90
CA ILE A 103 18.63 72.06 -2.65
C ILE A 103 17.34 71.24 -2.54
N THR A 104 16.25 71.70 -3.15
CA THR A 104 14.97 70.97 -3.20
C THR A 104 15.09 69.61 -3.89
N ILE A 105 15.93 69.49 -4.93
CA ILE A 105 16.17 68.22 -5.63
C ILE A 105 16.89 67.21 -4.72
N LEU A 106 17.79 67.68 -3.86
CA LEU A 106 18.47 66.83 -2.88
C LEU A 106 17.49 66.30 -1.84
N SER A 107 16.56 67.15 -1.37
CA SER A 107 15.48 66.74 -0.46
C SER A 107 14.55 65.70 -1.07
N GLU A 108 14.15 65.86 -2.34
CA GLU A 108 13.33 64.89 -3.06
C GLU A 108 14.05 63.55 -3.25
N LYS A 109 15.32 63.55 -3.64
CA LYS A 109 16.13 62.34 -3.75
C LYS A 109 16.32 61.63 -2.41
N ALA A 110 16.48 62.38 -1.32
CA ALA A 110 16.58 61.81 0.02
C ALA A 110 15.28 61.13 0.46
N GLU A 111 14.12 61.68 0.08
CA GLU A 111 12.82 61.06 0.33
C GLU A 111 12.64 59.78 -0.49
N GLN A 112 12.95 59.82 -1.79
CA GLN A 112 12.92 58.64 -2.65
C GLN A 112 13.84 57.53 -2.15
N LEU A 113 15.04 57.87 -1.70
CA LEU A 113 15.97 56.90 -1.13
C LEU A 113 15.44 56.29 0.18
N ARG A 114 14.80 57.10 1.04
CA ARG A 114 14.14 56.60 2.27
C ARG A 114 13.01 55.63 1.96
N GLU A 115 12.21 55.93 0.95
CA GLU A 115 11.15 55.03 0.51
C GLU A 115 11.71 53.73 -0.08
N GLN A 116 12.74 53.81 -0.93
CA GLN A 116 13.41 52.61 -1.46
C GLN A 116 14.05 51.76 -0.37
N MET A 117 14.67 52.37 0.64
CA MET A 117 15.20 51.67 1.80
C MET A 117 14.10 50.94 2.58
N ARG A 118 12.93 51.56 2.74
CA ARG A 118 11.77 50.92 3.37
C ARG A 118 11.28 49.72 2.55
N ILE A 119 11.07 49.90 1.25
CA ILE A 119 10.61 48.83 0.35
C ILE A 119 11.59 47.65 0.35
N ASN A 120 12.90 47.90 0.23
CA ASN A 120 13.91 46.85 0.26
C ASN A 120 13.93 46.10 1.61
N ARG A 121 13.73 46.82 2.72
CA ARG A 121 13.63 46.20 4.05
C ARG A 121 12.41 45.28 4.13
N ASP A 122 11.25 45.75 3.67
CA ASP A 122 10.03 44.96 3.69
C ASP A 122 10.16 43.71 2.78
N GLN A 123 10.73 43.85 1.58
CA GLN A 123 11.05 42.73 0.68
C GLN A 123 12.01 41.74 1.33
N THR A 124 13.07 42.22 1.98
CA THR A 124 14.03 41.38 2.71
C THR A 124 13.33 40.61 3.83
N THR A 125 12.41 41.23 4.56
CA THR A 125 11.65 40.52 5.60
C THR A 125 10.71 39.47 5.01
N HIS A 126 10.11 39.75 3.85
CA HIS A 126 9.23 38.81 3.17
C HIS A 126 9.98 37.58 2.65
N GLU A 127 11.10 37.78 1.94
CA GLU A 127 11.91 36.66 1.45
C GLU A 127 12.55 35.88 2.59
N ASN A 128 13.01 36.53 3.67
CA ASN A 128 13.48 35.80 4.86
C ASN A 128 12.38 34.92 5.45
N ALA A 129 11.15 35.44 5.62
CA ALA A 129 10.04 34.64 6.15
C ALA A 129 9.71 33.45 5.23
N ARG A 130 9.76 33.65 3.91
CA ARG A 130 9.58 32.59 2.92
C ARG A 130 10.68 31.53 3.04
N LEU A 131 11.94 31.94 3.15
CA LEU A 131 13.08 31.04 3.32
C LEU A 131 12.97 30.23 4.61
N THR A 132 12.62 30.86 5.74
CA THR A 132 12.42 30.15 7.01
C THR A 132 11.27 29.15 6.90
N ALA A 133 10.16 29.50 6.26
CA ALA A 133 9.04 28.58 6.05
C ALA A 133 9.42 27.35 5.20
N VAL A 134 10.22 27.54 4.14
CA VAL A 134 10.73 26.43 3.31
C VAL A 134 11.72 25.58 4.11
N GLN A 135 12.60 26.19 4.90
CA GLN A 135 13.55 25.49 5.77
C GLN A 135 12.81 24.63 6.82
N ASP A 136 11.83 25.19 7.52
CA ASP A 136 11.02 24.48 8.52
C ASP A 136 10.24 23.32 7.88
N SER A 137 9.73 23.50 6.67
CA SER A 137 9.03 22.46 5.93
C SER A 137 9.98 21.33 5.53
N ASN A 138 11.16 21.68 5.01
CA ASN A 138 12.21 20.72 4.67
C ASN A 138 12.72 19.95 5.89
N GLU A 139 12.85 20.58 7.05
CA GLU A 139 13.23 19.91 8.30
C GLU A 139 12.17 18.88 8.72
N LYS A 140 10.89 19.26 8.72
CA LYS A 140 9.79 18.32 9.01
C LYS A 140 9.75 17.15 8.03
N ILE A 141 10.01 17.39 6.75
CA ILE A 141 10.07 16.34 5.73
C ILE A 141 11.26 15.41 6.00
N LYS A 142 12.43 15.94 6.36
CA LYS A 142 13.59 15.13 6.74
C LYS A 142 13.30 14.26 7.96
N GLU A 143 12.72 14.82 9.02
CA GLU A 143 12.30 14.04 10.20
C GLU A 143 11.32 12.92 9.84
N ASN A 144 10.37 13.20 8.94
CA ASN A 144 9.43 12.18 8.45
C ASN A 144 10.14 11.07 7.67
N ILE A 145 11.07 11.43 6.79
CA ILE A 145 11.89 10.46 6.05
C ILE A 145 12.70 9.59 7.02
N GLU A 146 13.33 10.18 8.03
CA GLU A 146 14.11 9.44 9.04
C GLU A 146 13.22 8.47 9.84
N ARG A 147 12.02 8.92 10.26
CA ARG A 147 11.04 8.06 10.92
C ARG A 147 10.62 6.88 10.04
N LEU A 148 10.33 7.12 8.76
CA LEU A 148 9.97 6.07 7.81
C LEU A 148 11.14 5.12 7.56
N GLN A 149 12.36 5.62 7.43
CA GLN A 149 13.56 4.79 7.29
C GLN A 149 13.80 3.89 8.50
N SER A 150 13.59 4.40 9.72
CA SER A 150 13.70 3.61 10.94
C SER A 150 12.65 2.50 10.98
N ARG A 151 11.38 2.81 10.62
CA ARG A 151 10.29 1.83 10.55
C ARG A 151 10.56 0.77 9.50
N ARG A 152 11.04 1.19 8.32
CA ARG A 152 11.47 0.29 7.24
C ARG A 152 12.55 -0.68 7.71
N LYS A 153 13.61 -0.19 8.36
CA LYS A 153 14.67 -1.05 8.91
C LYS A 153 14.13 -2.07 9.91
N ALA A 154 13.24 -1.65 10.81
CA ALA A 154 12.60 -2.53 11.78
C ALA A 154 11.74 -3.60 11.09
N TRP A 155 10.95 -3.21 10.08
CA TRP A 155 10.12 -4.11 9.29
C TRP A 155 10.97 -5.14 8.52
N ILE A 156 12.05 -4.72 7.84
CA ILE A 156 12.97 -5.63 7.14
C ILE A 156 13.58 -6.64 8.13
N ALA A 157 14.02 -6.17 9.31
CA ALA A 157 14.58 -7.03 10.34
C ALA A 157 13.55 -8.04 10.86
N GLN A 158 12.32 -7.59 11.16
CA GLN A 158 11.24 -8.45 11.62
C GLN A 158 10.82 -9.46 10.56
N ASN A 159 10.72 -9.05 9.29
CA ASN A 159 10.36 -9.96 8.21
C ASN A 159 11.43 -11.04 8.05
N LYS A 160 12.71 -10.65 8.03
CA LYS A 160 13.83 -11.60 8.00
C LYS A 160 13.82 -12.56 9.20
N GLU A 161 13.60 -12.06 10.40
CA GLU A 161 13.49 -12.91 11.60
C GLU A 161 12.32 -13.90 11.49
N THR A 162 11.19 -13.46 10.94
CA THR A 162 10.01 -14.30 10.72
C THR A 162 10.30 -15.39 9.69
N CYS A 163 10.92 -15.05 8.55
CA CYS A 163 11.36 -16.03 7.55
C CYS A 163 12.31 -17.07 8.16
N VAL A 164 13.29 -16.64 8.98
CA VAL A 164 14.21 -17.57 9.66
C VAL A 164 13.48 -18.50 10.63
N LYS A 165 12.51 -17.98 11.40
CA LYS A 165 11.68 -18.80 12.30
C LYS A 165 10.84 -19.82 11.53
N LEU A 166 10.20 -19.41 10.44
CA LEU A 166 9.42 -20.29 9.57
C LEU A 166 10.31 -21.37 8.94
N GLN A 167 11.47 -20.99 8.37
CA GLN A 167 12.44 -21.94 7.80
C GLN A 167 12.97 -22.94 8.83
N LYS A 168 13.16 -22.51 10.09
CA LYS A 168 13.56 -23.40 11.17
C LYS A 168 12.44 -24.38 11.53
N GLY A 169 11.21 -23.90 11.68
CA GLY A 169 10.05 -24.75 11.95
C GLY A 169 9.78 -25.76 10.83
N ILE A 170 9.91 -25.36 9.56
CA ILE A 170 9.83 -26.26 8.40
C ILE A 170 10.92 -27.33 8.49
N ARG A 171 12.18 -26.93 8.71
CA ARG A 171 13.30 -27.88 8.83
C ARG A 171 13.15 -28.88 9.97
N GLU A 172 12.58 -28.47 11.09
CA GLU A 172 12.33 -29.37 12.22
C GLU A 172 11.25 -30.41 11.90
N LEU A 173 10.18 -30.00 11.21
CA LEU A 173 9.10 -30.90 10.82
C LEU A 173 9.48 -31.79 9.63
N GLU A 174 10.29 -31.31 8.69
CA GLU A 174 10.77 -32.09 7.53
C GLU A 174 11.82 -33.16 7.88
N GLN A 175 12.29 -33.24 9.13
CA GLN A 175 13.18 -34.33 9.55
C GLN A 175 12.50 -35.70 9.47
N LEU A 176 11.17 -35.73 9.59
CA LEU A 176 10.38 -36.94 9.44
C LEU A 176 9.90 -37.07 8.00
N ASP A 177 10.20 -38.20 7.36
CA ASP A 177 9.71 -38.53 6.03
C ASP A 177 8.24 -38.96 6.10
N ILE A 178 7.35 -38.00 5.91
CA ILE A 178 5.90 -38.22 6.03
C ILE A 178 5.34 -39.04 4.87
N ASP A 179 5.96 -38.98 3.69
CA ASP A 179 5.49 -39.77 2.56
C ASP A 179 5.76 -41.26 2.82
N SER A 180 6.95 -41.60 3.34
CA SER A 180 7.24 -42.97 3.81
C SER A 180 6.32 -43.41 4.95
N GLU A 181 6.02 -42.51 5.90
CA GLU A 181 5.13 -42.79 7.03
C GLU A 181 3.69 -43.08 6.58
N LEU A 182 3.18 -42.33 5.59
CA LEU A 182 1.85 -42.55 5.02
C LEU A 182 1.77 -43.88 4.27
N GLU A 183 2.81 -44.24 3.51
CA GLU A 183 2.91 -45.56 2.88
C GLU A 183 2.90 -46.69 3.91
N ASP A 184 3.59 -46.51 5.04
CA ASP A 184 3.61 -47.52 6.10
C ASP A 184 2.27 -47.62 6.83
N HIS A 185 1.50 -46.54 6.94
CA HIS A 185 0.11 -46.58 7.40
C HIS A 185 -0.82 -47.33 6.42
N GLU A 186 -0.64 -47.18 5.10
CA GLU A 186 -1.40 -47.95 4.11
C GLU A 186 -1.10 -49.45 4.23
N LYS A 187 0.19 -49.81 4.26
CA LYS A 187 0.61 -51.20 4.50
C LYS A 187 0.09 -51.74 5.83
N LEU A 188 0.06 -50.92 6.88
CA LEU A 188 -0.44 -51.33 8.20
C LEU A 188 -1.95 -51.60 8.17
N ALA A 189 -2.72 -50.82 7.42
CA ALA A 189 -4.15 -51.03 7.25
C ALA A 189 -4.42 -52.35 6.53
N GLU A 190 -3.72 -52.61 5.41
CA GLU A 190 -3.80 -53.87 4.67
C GLU A 190 -3.37 -55.07 5.53
N TRP A 191 -2.24 -54.95 6.24
CA TRP A 191 -1.77 -55.98 7.15
C TRP A 191 -2.76 -56.26 8.28
N THR A 192 -3.40 -55.22 8.83
CA THR A 192 -4.38 -55.38 9.92
C THR A 192 -5.62 -56.12 9.44
N ASP A 193 -6.08 -55.84 8.23
CA ASP A 193 -7.21 -56.53 7.62
C ASP A 193 -6.87 -57.99 7.30
N LEU A 194 -5.73 -58.23 6.64
CA LEU A 194 -5.21 -59.57 6.36
C LEU A 194 -5.01 -60.39 7.65
N ASN A 195 -4.42 -59.80 8.69
CA ASN A 195 -4.23 -60.46 9.98
C ASN A 195 -5.56 -60.77 10.69
N LYS A 196 -6.56 -59.90 10.57
CA LYS A 196 -7.91 -60.17 11.09
C LYS A 196 -8.56 -61.32 10.33
N HIS A 197 -8.46 -61.34 9.00
CA HIS A 197 -8.93 -62.43 8.16
C HIS A 197 -8.24 -63.74 8.48
N HIS A 198 -6.91 -63.73 8.57
CA HIS A 198 -6.10 -64.88 8.95
C HIS A 198 -6.52 -65.40 10.33
N LYS A 199 -6.58 -64.55 11.37
CA LYS A 199 -7.02 -64.95 12.73
C LYS A 199 -8.43 -65.54 12.76
N ASN A 200 -9.35 -64.99 11.97
CA ASN A 200 -10.72 -65.51 11.90
C ASN A 200 -10.75 -66.88 11.22
N LEU A 201 -10.04 -67.05 10.10
CA LEU A 201 -9.94 -68.33 9.40
C LEU A 201 -9.21 -69.38 10.25
N THR A 202 -8.16 -69.01 11.00
CA THR A 202 -7.50 -69.94 11.94
C THR A 202 -8.47 -70.42 13.03
N LYS A 203 -9.33 -69.53 13.55
CA LYS A 203 -10.36 -69.92 14.53
C LYS A 203 -11.45 -70.79 13.91
N GLU A 204 -11.85 -70.48 12.67
CA GLU A 204 -12.81 -71.28 11.91
C GLU A 204 -12.24 -72.67 11.65
N LEU A 205 -10.99 -72.77 11.19
CA LEU A 205 -10.26 -74.02 10.97
C LEU A 205 -10.26 -74.86 12.24
N ALA A 206 -9.82 -74.30 13.37
CA ALA A 206 -9.82 -75.03 14.66
C ALA A 206 -11.22 -75.48 15.12
N THR A 207 -12.29 -74.82 14.68
CA THR A 207 -13.67 -75.21 14.99
C THR A 207 -14.14 -76.33 14.06
N VAL A 208 -13.84 -76.21 12.77
CA VAL A 208 -14.18 -77.21 11.75
C VAL A 208 -13.38 -78.49 11.95
N GLU A 209 -12.09 -78.41 12.32
CA GLU A 209 -11.26 -79.57 12.69
C GLU A 209 -11.87 -80.36 13.85
N ARG A 210 -12.30 -79.69 14.93
CA ARG A 210 -12.98 -80.36 16.05
C ARG A 210 -14.32 -80.98 15.63
N ALA A 211 -15.08 -80.29 14.78
CA ALA A 211 -16.33 -80.82 14.26
C ALA A 211 -16.09 -82.04 13.37
N LEU A 212 -15.01 -82.05 12.59
CA LEU A 212 -14.59 -83.16 11.73
C LEU A 212 -14.16 -84.35 12.57
N GLU A 213 -13.34 -84.14 13.60
CA GLU A 213 -12.93 -85.19 14.54
C GLU A 213 -14.14 -85.80 15.27
N GLN A 214 -15.12 -84.98 15.64
CA GLN A 214 -16.34 -85.48 16.29
C GLN A 214 -17.27 -86.22 15.31
N ALA A 215 -17.36 -85.75 14.07
CA ALA A 215 -18.12 -86.42 13.01
C ALA A 215 -17.49 -87.77 12.64
N ASP A 216 -16.16 -87.83 12.51
CA ASP A 216 -15.40 -89.07 12.27
C ASP A 216 -15.62 -90.07 13.40
N LYS A 217 -15.50 -89.64 14.67
CA LYS A 217 -15.84 -90.48 15.84
C LYS A 217 -17.27 -90.99 15.81
N ASN A 218 -18.23 -90.20 15.33
CA ASN A 218 -19.63 -90.60 15.23
C ASN A 218 -19.83 -91.66 14.14
N VAL A 219 -19.23 -91.46 12.96
CA VAL A 219 -19.25 -92.43 11.85
C VAL A 219 -18.58 -93.74 12.26
N GLN A 220 -17.44 -93.70 12.96
CA GLN A 220 -16.76 -94.89 13.47
C GLN A 220 -17.61 -95.66 14.49
N LYS A 221 -18.31 -94.96 15.39
CA LYS A 221 -19.23 -95.60 16.36
C LYS A 221 -20.40 -96.29 15.66
N ILE A 222 -21.13 -95.56 14.81
CA ILE A 222 -22.29 -96.12 14.08
C ILE A 222 -21.83 -97.25 13.14
N GLY A 223 -20.66 -97.13 12.51
CA GLY A 223 -20.06 -98.21 11.72
C GLY A 223 -19.73 -99.45 12.57
N SER A 224 -19.14 -99.26 13.75
CA SER A 224 -18.90 -100.38 14.67
C SER A 224 -20.20 -100.98 15.21
N ASP A 225 -21.26 -100.20 15.40
CA ASP A 225 -22.57 -100.68 15.81
C ASP A 225 -23.24 -101.50 14.69
N LEU A 226 -23.02 -101.11 13.42
CA LEU A 226 -23.46 -101.85 12.23
C LEU A 226 -22.72 -103.19 12.08
N ASP A 227 -21.39 -103.21 12.30
CA ASP A 227 -20.57 -104.43 12.27
C ASP A 227 -20.95 -105.38 13.42
N ASN A 228 -21.16 -104.84 14.63
CA ASN A 228 -21.56 -105.62 15.81
C ASN A 228 -23.00 -106.13 15.74
N LEU A 229 -23.83 -105.61 14.81
CA LEU A 229 -25.21 -106.06 14.61
C LEU A 229 -25.29 -107.51 14.10
N GLU A 230 -24.27 -107.99 13.37
CA GLU A 230 -24.18 -109.39 12.91
C GLU A 230 -24.06 -110.40 14.06
N HIS A 231 -23.80 -109.93 15.29
CA HIS A 231 -23.67 -110.74 16.50
C HIS A 231 -24.60 -110.28 17.64
N ALA A 232 -25.56 -109.39 17.35
CA ALA A 232 -26.39 -108.78 18.39
C ALA A 232 -27.38 -109.79 19.01
N LYS A 233 -27.35 -109.89 20.34
CA LYS A 233 -28.33 -110.65 21.16
C LYS A 233 -29.28 -109.68 21.86
N CYS A 234 -30.53 -110.08 22.06
CA CYS A 234 -31.54 -109.23 22.69
C CYS A 234 -31.13 -108.82 24.12
N TYR A 235 -30.95 -107.52 24.35
CA TYR A 235 -30.52 -106.94 25.63
C TYR A 235 -31.47 -107.23 26.81
N ALA A 236 -32.75 -107.55 26.53
CA ALA A 236 -33.75 -107.83 27.56
C ALA A 236 -33.92 -109.32 27.93
N CYS A 237 -33.53 -110.26 27.05
CA CYS A 237 -33.81 -111.70 27.27
C CYS A 237 -32.70 -112.68 26.82
N GLY A 238 -31.60 -112.19 26.22
CA GLY A 238 -30.42 -113.01 25.88
C GLY A 238 -30.59 -114.00 24.71
N GLN A 239 -31.75 -114.02 24.04
CA GLN A 239 -32.00 -114.82 22.83
C GLN A 239 -31.55 -114.10 21.55
N GLU A 240 -31.26 -114.87 20.50
CA GLU A 240 -31.04 -114.38 19.13
C GLU A 240 -32.30 -113.62 18.67
N LEU A 241 -32.11 -112.42 18.11
CA LEU A 241 -33.23 -111.59 17.65
C LEU A 241 -33.94 -112.23 16.45
N HIS A 242 -35.27 -112.08 16.37
CA HIS A 242 -36.05 -112.47 15.19
C HIS A 242 -35.61 -111.67 13.95
N ASP A 243 -35.44 -112.35 12.81
CA ASP A 243 -34.90 -111.82 11.54
C ASP A 243 -35.54 -110.48 11.10
N GLU A 244 -36.87 -110.33 11.21
CA GLU A 244 -37.57 -109.07 10.83
C GLU A 244 -37.10 -107.84 11.64
N LYS A 245 -36.83 -108.00 12.94
CA LYS A 245 -36.36 -106.89 13.80
C LYS A 245 -34.88 -106.59 13.61
N LEU A 246 -34.08 -107.59 13.24
CA LEU A 246 -32.70 -107.39 12.85
C LEU A 246 -32.62 -106.58 11.55
N GLU A 247 -33.50 -106.86 10.60
CA GLU A 247 -33.57 -106.15 9.32
C GLU A 247 -34.07 -104.71 9.48
N GLU A 248 -35.06 -104.44 10.35
CA GLU A 248 -35.47 -103.07 10.72
C GLU A 248 -34.35 -102.28 11.41
N MET A 249 -33.66 -102.88 12.40
CA MET A 249 -32.52 -102.22 13.06
C MET A 249 -31.35 -101.98 12.12
N ARG A 250 -31.05 -102.94 11.24
CA ARG A 250 -30.01 -102.80 10.22
C ARG A 250 -30.34 -101.66 9.26
N ASN A 251 -31.57 -101.58 8.78
CA ASN A 251 -32.01 -100.49 7.90
C ASN A 251 -31.95 -99.12 8.60
N SER A 252 -32.38 -99.03 9.86
CA SER A 252 -32.30 -97.77 10.64
C SER A 252 -30.85 -97.32 10.81
N ILE A 253 -29.97 -98.21 11.29
CA ILE A 253 -28.55 -97.89 11.55
C ILE A 253 -27.83 -97.57 10.23
N GLN A 254 -28.20 -98.21 9.13
CA GLN A 254 -27.63 -97.93 7.81
C GLN A 254 -28.06 -96.56 7.25
N VAL A 255 -29.29 -96.13 7.52
CA VAL A 255 -29.74 -94.75 7.23
C VAL A 255 -28.97 -93.76 8.12
N ASP A 256 -28.88 -94.01 9.42
CA ASP A 256 -28.15 -93.17 10.37
C ASP A 256 -26.65 -93.07 10.00
N TYR A 257 -26.06 -94.16 9.53
CA TYR A 257 -24.69 -94.20 9.00
C TYR A 257 -24.55 -93.35 7.74
N GLY A 258 -25.49 -93.46 6.80
CA GLY A 258 -25.51 -92.64 5.58
C GLY A 258 -25.62 -91.15 5.88
N ASP A 259 -26.47 -90.77 6.84
CA ASP A 259 -26.64 -89.38 7.28
C ASP A 259 -25.40 -88.85 7.99
N ALA A 260 -24.82 -89.64 8.91
CA ALA A 260 -23.57 -89.30 9.60
C ALA A 260 -22.38 -89.16 8.64
N HIS A 261 -22.29 -90.05 7.64
CA HIS A 261 -21.25 -90.02 6.62
C HIS A 261 -21.41 -88.82 5.68
N THR A 262 -22.65 -88.47 5.31
CA THR A 262 -22.95 -87.27 4.51
C THR A 262 -22.54 -86.00 5.28
N TYR A 263 -22.90 -85.92 6.57
CA TYR A 263 -22.49 -84.82 7.43
C TYR A 263 -20.96 -84.73 7.56
N MET A 264 -20.25 -85.85 7.72
CA MET A 264 -18.78 -85.89 7.74
C MET A 264 -18.18 -85.35 6.44
N ILE A 265 -18.71 -85.75 5.27
CA ILE A 265 -18.27 -85.21 3.96
C ILE A 265 -18.50 -83.70 3.89
N GLU A 266 -19.65 -83.20 4.36
CA GLU A 266 -19.93 -81.76 4.37
C GLU A 266 -18.94 -80.96 5.23
N ILE A 267 -18.60 -81.47 6.41
CA ILE A 267 -17.62 -80.86 7.31
C ILE A 267 -16.21 -80.96 6.71
N SER A 268 -15.85 -82.08 6.07
CA SER A 268 -14.58 -82.24 5.34
C SER A 268 -14.44 -81.25 4.19
N ASN A 269 -15.49 -81.08 3.38
CA ASN A 269 -15.51 -80.08 2.32
C ASN A 269 -15.39 -78.65 2.85
N LYS A 270 -15.96 -78.37 4.04
CA LYS A 270 -15.77 -77.07 4.72
C LYS A 270 -14.34 -76.90 5.21
N HIS A 271 -13.75 -77.95 5.78
CA HIS A 271 -12.36 -77.95 6.23
C HIS A 271 -11.41 -77.60 5.09
N GLU A 272 -11.52 -78.32 3.97
CA GLU A 272 -10.68 -78.11 2.79
C GLU A 272 -10.84 -76.70 2.20
N LYS A 273 -12.07 -76.15 2.20
CA LYS A 273 -12.33 -74.78 1.77
C LYS A 273 -11.69 -73.73 2.69
N VAL A 274 -11.76 -73.92 4.01
CA VAL A 274 -11.16 -72.99 4.98
C VAL A 274 -9.63 -73.07 4.92
N GLN A 275 -9.09 -74.28 4.80
CA GLN A 275 -7.65 -74.50 4.65
C GLN A 275 -7.11 -73.84 3.37
N LYS A 276 -7.80 -74.02 2.24
CA LYS A 276 -7.41 -73.37 0.97
C LYS A 276 -7.43 -71.84 1.07
N LYS A 277 -8.45 -71.27 1.72
CA LYS A 277 -8.50 -69.81 1.96
C LYS A 277 -7.36 -69.31 2.85
N LEU A 278 -6.86 -70.15 3.76
CA LEU A 278 -5.72 -69.81 4.60
C LEU A 278 -4.41 -69.87 3.79
N GLU A 279 -4.26 -70.89 2.94
CA GLU A 279 -3.14 -71.01 2.00
C GLU A 279 -3.10 -69.86 0.98
N ASP A 280 -4.26 -69.43 0.48
CA ASP A 280 -4.38 -68.28 -0.44
C ASP A 280 -3.93 -66.95 0.20
N ILE A 281 -4.03 -66.81 1.54
CA ILE A 281 -3.54 -65.62 2.27
C ILE A 281 -2.00 -65.66 2.43
N GLY A 282 -1.42 -66.86 2.56
CA GLY A 282 0.02 -67.04 2.73
C GLY A 282 0.56 -66.56 4.09
N ASP A 283 1.89 -66.47 4.18
CA ASP A 283 2.56 -65.94 5.36
C ASP A 283 2.42 -64.42 5.44
N LEU A 284 1.96 -63.92 6.59
CA LEU A 284 1.87 -62.49 6.84
C LEU A 284 3.27 -61.88 6.95
N ASP A 285 3.52 -60.83 6.15
CA ASP A 285 4.73 -60.02 6.25
C ASP A 285 4.87 -59.35 7.63
N ILE A 286 6.08 -58.85 7.89
CA ILE A 286 6.40 -58.13 9.13
C ILE A 286 5.49 -56.91 9.26
N LYS A 287 4.88 -56.76 10.44
CA LYS A 287 4.02 -55.62 10.77
C LYS A 287 4.77 -54.30 10.50
N PRO A 288 4.23 -53.39 9.66
CA PRO A 288 4.82 -52.07 9.44
C PRO A 288 4.93 -51.26 10.73
N ASN A 289 5.97 -50.43 10.82
CA ASN A 289 6.25 -49.60 11.99
C ASN A 289 6.00 -48.13 11.64
N THR A 290 4.96 -47.55 12.24
CA THR A 290 4.59 -46.14 12.06
C THR A 290 5.02 -45.33 13.27
N PHE A 291 5.49 -44.11 13.03
CA PHE A 291 5.81 -43.14 14.08
C PHE A 291 4.54 -42.56 14.72
N TYR A 292 3.54 -42.22 13.91
CA TYR A 292 2.24 -41.74 14.38
C TYR A 292 1.29 -42.90 14.67
N GLU A 293 0.35 -42.67 15.59
CA GLU A 293 -0.64 -43.69 15.93
C GLU A 293 -1.69 -43.84 14.83
N THR A 294 -1.98 -42.74 14.13
CA THR A 294 -3.00 -42.70 13.09
C THR A 294 -2.51 -42.01 11.83
N ALA A 295 -2.96 -42.51 10.67
CA ALA A 295 -2.71 -41.87 9.38
C ALA A 295 -3.19 -40.40 9.35
N LYS A 296 -4.23 -40.08 10.13
CA LYS A 296 -4.76 -38.72 10.25
C LYS A 296 -3.73 -37.75 10.82
N GLU A 297 -2.97 -38.16 11.84
CA GLU A 297 -1.91 -37.34 12.43
C GLU A 297 -0.78 -37.09 11.42
N ALA A 298 -0.41 -38.10 10.63
CA ALA A 298 0.57 -37.94 9.55
C ALA A 298 0.07 -36.95 8.47
N TYR A 299 -1.20 -37.02 8.08
CA TYR A 299 -1.81 -36.02 7.17
C TYR A 299 -1.87 -34.61 7.77
N GLU A 300 -2.20 -34.49 9.06
CA GLU A 300 -2.20 -33.21 9.77
C GLU A 300 -0.78 -32.60 9.81
N HIS A 301 0.25 -33.42 10.05
CA HIS A 301 1.65 -32.99 9.98
C HIS A 301 2.01 -32.47 8.58
N ARG A 302 1.69 -33.23 7.51
CA ARG A 302 1.89 -32.79 6.12
C ARG A 302 1.22 -31.44 5.85
N GLY A 303 -0.04 -31.30 6.27
CA GLY A 303 -0.78 -30.05 6.13
C GLY A 303 -0.11 -28.89 6.87
N ASN A 304 0.41 -29.11 8.07
CA ASN A 304 1.13 -28.10 8.84
C ASN A 304 2.41 -27.65 8.12
N VAL A 305 3.19 -28.58 7.55
CA VAL A 305 4.38 -28.25 6.77
C VAL A 305 4.02 -27.43 5.53
N GLU A 306 2.99 -27.82 4.78
CA GLU A 306 2.52 -27.07 3.61
C GLU A 306 2.05 -25.66 3.98
N ASN A 307 1.33 -25.52 5.10
CA ASN A 307 0.88 -24.21 5.59
C ASN A 307 2.07 -23.31 5.98
N LEU A 308 3.09 -23.86 6.65
CA LEU A 308 4.31 -23.11 6.98
C LEU A 308 5.09 -22.71 5.72
N LYS A 309 5.16 -23.58 4.71
CA LYS A 309 5.77 -23.26 3.40
C LYS A 309 5.04 -22.12 2.71
N LYS A 310 3.70 -22.15 2.68
CA LYS A 310 2.88 -21.06 2.12
C LYS A 310 3.10 -19.74 2.87
N ALA A 311 3.09 -19.79 4.20
CA ALA A 311 3.36 -18.60 5.02
C ALA A 311 4.77 -18.03 4.79
N LEU A 312 5.77 -18.90 4.55
CA LEU A 312 7.13 -18.47 4.20
C LEU A 312 7.16 -17.78 2.84
N THR A 313 6.53 -18.37 1.81
CA THR A 313 6.48 -17.76 0.47
C THR A 313 5.75 -16.42 0.50
N GLU A 314 4.63 -16.32 1.20
CA GLU A 314 3.88 -15.06 1.35
C GLU A 314 4.75 -13.97 2.02
N LYS A 315 5.58 -14.35 3.01
CA LYS A 315 6.48 -13.42 3.69
C LYS A 315 7.70 -13.01 2.87
N GLU A 316 8.21 -13.90 2.02
CA GLU A 316 9.33 -13.63 1.11
C GLU A 316 8.91 -12.74 -0.07
N GLU A 317 7.66 -12.89 -0.54
CA GLU A 317 7.08 -12.07 -1.62
C GLU A 317 6.48 -10.74 -1.12
N GLU A 318 6.37 -10.54 0.20
CA GLU A 318 5.84 -9.32 0.79
C GLU A 318 6.67 -8.10 0.38
N THR A 319 6.06 -7.16 -0.32
CA THR A 319 6.72 -5.93 -0.79
C THR A 319 6.91 -4.94 0.35
N ASP A 320 8.02 -4.20 0.31
CA ASP A 320 8.34 -3.17 1.30
C ASP A 320 7.31 -2.03 1.27
N PRO A 321 6.48 -1.85 2.32
CA PRO A 321 5.39 -0.89 2.30
C PRO A 321 5.87 0.56 2.47
N TYR A 322 7.16 0.79 2.79
CA TYR A 322 7.69 2.12 3.10
C TYR A 322 8.55 2.71 1.98
N GLN A 323 9.06 1.88 1.06
CA GLN A 323 10.03 2.31 0.05
C GLN A 323 9.44 3.39 -0.87
N GLU A 324 8.24 3.16 -1.41
CA GLU A 324 7.56 4.11 -2.31
C GLU A 324 7.31 5.46 -1.62
N GLN A 325 6.78 5.44 -0.40
CA GLN A 325 6.53 6.66 0.38
C GLN A 325 7.82 7.45 0.68
N ILE A 326 8.93 6.76 0.94
CA ILE A 326 10.23 7.41 1.17
C ILE A 326 10.73 8.07 -0.12
N ASP A 327 10.58 7.40 -1.26
CA ASP A 327 11.03 7.92 -2.54
C ASP A 327 10.19 9.12 -2.99
N ASP A 328 8.88 9.07 -2.79
CA ASP A 328 7.97 10.17 -3.07
C ASP A 328 8.31 11.43 -2.25
N LEU A 329 8.56 11.26 -0.95
CA LEU A 329 8.94 12.37 -0.07
C LEU A 329 10.31 12.96 -0.44
N LYS A 330 11.25 12.12 -0.90
CA LYS A 330 12.56 12.59 -1.34
C LYS A 330 12.52 13.38 -2.64
N HIS A 331 11.71 12.95 -3.60
CA HIS A 331 11.67 13.55 -4.94
C HIS A 331 10.70 14.72 -5.05
N THR A 332 9.58 14.67 -4.33
CA THR A 332 8.48 15.62 -4.53
C THR A 332 8.41 16.69 -3.45
N ALA A 333 8.78 16.36 -2.21
CA ALA A 333 8.53 17.23 -1.07
C ALA A 333 9.73 18.12 -0.71
N LEU A 334 10.97 17.68 -0.95
CA LEU A 334 12.17 18.49 -0.70
C LEU A 334 12.27 19.62 -1.73
N GLN A 335 12.07 20.85 -1.27
CA GLN A 335 12.26 22.04 -2.10
C GLN A 335 13.70 22.55 -1.95
N GLU A 336 14.38 22.81 -3.08
CA GLU A 336 15.67 23.47 -3.04
C GLU A 336 15.50 24.91 -2.53
N VAL A 337 16.30 25.26 -1.52
CA VAL A 337 16.34 26.63 -1.01
C VAL A 337 17.17 27.45 -2.00
N ASN A 338 16.49 28.13 -2.92
CA ASN A 338 17.15 29.09 -3.81
C ASN A 338 17.32 30.43 -3.09
N TRP A 339 18.54 30.98 -3.16
CA TRP A 339 18.95 32.25 -2.56
C TRP A 339 19.17 33.35 -3.62
N ASP A 340 18.85 33.07 -4.89
CA ASP A 340 18.94 34.01 -6.02
C ASP A 340 17.97 35.19 -5.94
#